data_AF-A0A385SW30-F1
#
_entry.id   AF-A0A385SW30-F1
#
_cell.length_a   1.000
_cell.length_b   1.000
_cell.length_c   1.000
_cell.angle_alpha   90.00
_cell.angle_beta   90.00
_cell.angle_gamma   90.00
#
_symmetry.space_group_name_H-M   'P 1'
#
loop_
_entity.id
_entity.type
_entity.pdbx_description
1 polymer ?
#
loop_
_entity_poly.entity_id
_entity_poly.type
_entity_poly.pdbx_seq_one_letter_code
_entity_poly.pdbx_strand_id
1 'polypeptide(L)'
;MSSQPSLTPKHIVLYFQAHQPWRLRPFHFFEIGSQGDGFDNPQNEGIVRRVTRQCYLPANKILLNLIKKFPQIKITFSISGTLLDQLKQYCPEGLASFKALADTGSVEFLAETDFHSLASLLPGTEFEEQVLDHVAHLQEYLGVRPVIFRNTELIYNNDMAKKVHALGFNGMFLDGIDAVLQGKSPNHLYEHPEENGMKLFVRNYFLSDDIAFRYLEFGKKLTVGKFMARLKSIPQGDPVITLGLDYETFGEHHKEETGILHFLSDLLTSIAKDKNYKLVTPSEAIRQLQDTPVLDVPDTISWADAERDLSAWLGNDMQQDAFETMAHLEGRIKAMNDSTLTDRWRRLMTSDHFYYMSTKRNSDGNVHAYFSPYASPYEAFMNYMNVLQDFLHTVKEKEKELATRPERGALKAEAERREMHTPIWAMKLENSYEK
;
A
#
# COMPACT_ATOMS: atom_id res chain seq x y z
N MET A 1 43.79 6.81 -26.35
CA MET A 1 42.46 7.17 -25.82
C MET A 1 42.05 6.05 -24.87
N SER A 2 42.16 6.30 -23.56
CA SER A 2 41.69 5.37 -22.54
C SER A 2 40.18 5.26 -22.66
N SER A 3 39.68 4.12 -23.14
CA SER A 3 38.26 3.77 -23.04
C SER A 3 37.90 3.78 -21.56
N GLN A 4 37.21 4.82 -21.09
CA GLN A 4 36.54 4.75 -19.80
C GLN A 4 35.67 3.48 -19.81
N PRO A 5 35.77 2.60 -18.81
CA PRO A 5 34.87 1.46 -18.74
C PRO A 5 33.44 1.99 -18.80
N SER A 6 32.60 1.44 -19.68
CA SER A 6 31.20 1.83 -19.75
C SER A 6 30.58 1.55 -18.39
N LEU A 7 30.28 2.61 -17.64
CA LEU A 7 29.67 2.49 -16.32
C LEU A 7 28.33 1.76 -16.51
N THR A 8 28.14 0.64 -15.81
CA THR A 8 26.85 -0.02 -15.74
C THR A 8 25.85 0.99 -15.17
N PRO A 9 24.75 1.29 -15.88
CA PRO A 9 23.77 2.25 -15.37
C PRO A 9 23.12 1.71 -14.10
N LYS A 10 22.92 2.57 -13.11
CA LYS A 10 22.18 2.24 -11.89
C LYS A 10 20.68 2.14 -12.20
N HIS A 11 20.04 1.17 -11.60
CA HIS A 11 18.60 1.02 -11.66
C HIS A 11 17.91 1.97 -10.69
N ILE A 12 16.75 2.48 -11.08
CA ILE A 12 15.85 3.23 -10.21
C ILE A 12 14.50 2.52 -10.27
N VAL A 13 14.06 1.99 -9.14
CA VAL A 13 12.70 1.50 -8.93
C VAL A 13 11.93 2.65 -8.31
N LEU A 14 11.02 3.26 -9.08
CA LEU A 14 10.14 4.31 -8.59
C LEU A 14 8.74 3.74 -8.42
N TYR A 15 8.28 3.63 -7.18
CA TYR A 15 6.92 3.21 -6.88
C TYR A 15 6.14 4.32 -6.17
N PHE A 16 4.85 4.37 -6.48
CA PHE A 16 3.88 5.24 -5.83
C PHE A 16 2.82 4.41 -5.10
N GLN A 17 2.48 4.77 -3.87
CA GLN A 17 1.31 4.25 -3.17
C GLN A 17 0.13 5.20 -3.42
N ALA A 18 -1.02 4.68 -3.83
CA ALA A 18 -2.26 5.44 -3.89
C ALA A 18 -3.33 4.74 -3.03
N HIS A 19 -3.85 5.46 -2.04
CA HIS A 19 -4.80 4.92 -1.08
C HIS A 19 -5.83 5.97 -0.64
N GLN A 20 -7.08 5.53 -0.46
CA GLN A 20 -8.09 6.28 0.27
C GLN A 20 -8.92 5.31 1.14
N PRO A 21 -9.10 5.60 2.44
CA PRO A 21 -9.96 4.81 3.30
C PRO A 21 -11.44 5.15 3.08
N TRP A 22 -12.32 4.29 3.59
CA TRP A 22 -13.74 4.62 3.78
C TRP A 22 -13.93 5.23 5.16
N ARG A 23 -14.06 6.56 5.23
CA ARG A 23 -14.18 7.29 6.49
C ARG A 23 -15.54 7.03 7.13
N LEU A 24 -15.53 6.98 8.46
CA LEU A 24 -16.73 6.78 9.26
C LEU A 24 -17.48 8.11 9.41
N ARG A 25 -18.81 8.05 9.35
CA ARG A 25 -19.63 9.20 9.72
C ARG A 25 -19.50 9.47 11.23
N PRO A 26 -19.75 10.71 11.69
CA PRO A 26 -20.00 10.95 13.10
C PRO A 26 -21.12 10.02 13.59
N PHE A 27 -20.82 9.26 14.64
CA PHE A 27 -21.68 8.20 15.18
C PHE A 27 -21.73 8.31 16.70
N HIS A 28 -22.90 8.64 17.22
CA HIS A 28 -23.14 8.81 18.64
C HIS A 28 -23.60 7.51 19.30
N PHE A 29 -23.34 7.39 20.60
CA PHE A 29 -23.71 6.22 21.39
C PHE A 29 -25.20 5.83 21.29
N PHE A 30 -26.10 6.81 21.23
CA PHE A 30 -27.55 6.57 21.13
C PHE A 30 -28.01 6.04 19.75
N GLU A 31 -27.13 6.03 18.75
CA GLU A 31 -27.42 5.48 17.41
C GLU A 31 -27.08 3.99 17.29
N ILE A 32 -26.46 3.38 18.30
CA ILE A 32 -26.12 1.95 18.30
C ILE A 32 -27.40 1.13 18.16
N GLY A 33 -27.44 0.27 17.13
CA GLY A 33 -28.61 -0.53 16.76
C GLY A 33 -29.47 0.08 15.66
N SER A 34 -29.07 1.24 15.09
CA SER A 34 -29.78 1.92 13.99
C SER A 34 -29.69 1.21 12.64
N GLN A 35 -28.87 0.14 12.52
CA GLN A 35 -28.72 -0.71 11.32
C GLN A 35 -28.11 0.00 10.09
N GLY A 36 -27.37 1.10 10.28
CA GLY A 36 -26.60 1.74 9.20
C GLY A 36 -25.25 1.05 8.92
N ASP A 37 -24.58 1.42 7.83
CA ASP A 37 -23.23 0.90 7.50
C ASP A 37 -22.11 1.57 8.31
N GLY A 38 -22.33 2.82 8.76
CA GLY A 38 -21.39 3.59 9.57
C GLY A 38 -20.44 4.48 8.78
N PHE A 39 -20.57 4.55 7.45
CA PHE A 39 -19.64 5.27 6.57
C PHE A 39 -20.18 6.62 6.11
N ASP A 40 -19.29 7.61 5.94
CA ASP A 40 -19.62 8.94 5.44
C ASP A 40 -19.51 8.99 3.91
N ASN A 41 -20.50 8.42 3.23
CA ASN A 41 -20.49 8.36 1.77
C ASN A 41 -20.35 9.74 1.09
N PRO A 42 -21.05 10.81 1.53
CA PRO A 42 -20.85 12.16 0.99
C PRO A 42 -19.42 12.69 1.16
N GLN A 43 -18.81 12.52 2.34
CA GLN A 43 -17.42 12.94 2.57
C GLN A 43 -16.43 12.13 1.73
N ASN A 44 -16.58 10.80 1.70
CA ASN A 44 -15.72 9.90 0.92
C ASN A 44 -15.78 10.25 -0.57
N GLU A 45 -16.98 10.43 -1.14
CA GLU A 45 -17.16 10.89 -2.52
C GLU A 45 -16.48 12.24 -2.77
N GLY A 46 -16.71 13.22 -1.89
CA GLY A 46 -16.11 14.55 -2.01
C GLY A 46 -14.58 14.52 -2.03
N ILE A 47 -13.98 13.70 -1.17
CA ILE A 47 -12.51 13.56 -1.08
C ILE A 47 -11.96 12.86 -2.32
N VAL A 48 -12.48 11.68 -2.70
CA VAL A 48 -11.92 10.94 -3.84
C VAL A 48 -12.06 11.71 -5.15
N ARG A 49 -13.16 12.46 -5.36
CA ARG A 49 -13.33 13.36 -6.51
C ARG A 49 -12.28 14.47 -6.53
N ARG A 50 -12.04 15.09 -5.38
CA ARG A 50 -11.05 16.16 -5.22
C ARG A 50 -9.63 15.65 -5.50
N VAL A 51 -9.24 14.54 -4.87
CA VAL A 51 -7.90 13.92 -5.06
C VAL A 51 -7.73 13.45 -6.50
N THR A 52 -8.75 12.82 -7.09
CA THR A 52 -8.70 12.41 -8.51
C THR A 52 -8.43 13.59 -9.44
N ARG A 53 -9.13 14.71 -9.23
CA ARG A 53 -8.98 15.92 -10.06
C ARG A 53 -7.64 16.62 -9.84
N GLN A 54 -7.17 16.71 -8.59
CA GLN A 54 -5.97 17.49 -8.24
C GLN A 54 -4.67 16.69 -8.40
N CYS A 55 -4.72 15.37 -8.20
CA CYS A 55 -3.56 14.50 -8.17
C CYS A 55 -3.59 13.49 -9.32
N TYR A 56 -4.52 12.53 -9.31
CA TYR A 56 -4.43 11.37 -10.19
C TYR A 56 -4.51 11.73 -11.68
N LEU A 57 -5.50 12.51 -12.11
CA LEU A 57 -5.67 12.83 -13.53
C LEU A 57 -4.49 13.67 -14.08
N PRO A 58 -4.05 14.78 -13.43
CA PRO A 58 -2.90 15.53 -13.90
C PRO A 58 -1.61 14.72 -13.92
N ALA A 59 -1.31 14.00 -12.83
CA ALA A 59 -0.08 13.22 -12.71
C ALA A 59 -0.08 12.03 -13.70
N ASN A 60 -1.18 11.26 -13.81
CA ASN A 60 -1.28 10.16 -14.77
C ASN A 60 -1.13 10.65 -16.22
N LYS A 61 -1.67 11.84 -16.56
CA LYS A 61 -1.48 12.45 -17.88
C LYS A 61 -0.01 12.77 -18.16
N ILE A 62 0.72 13.31 -17.18
CA ILE A 62 2.16 13.57 -17.29
C ILE A 62 2.91 12.26 -17.52
N LEU A 63 2.67 11.26 -16.68
CA LEU A 63 3.32 9.95 -16.78
C LEU A 63 3.05 9.29 -18.12
N LEU A 64 1.79 9.27 -18.58
CA LEU A 64 1.41 8.68 -19.87
C LEU A 64 2.10 9.38 -21.05
N ASN A 65 2.16 10.72 -21.03
CA ASN A 65 2.84 11.48 -22.08
C ASN A 65 4.36 11.23 -22.08
N LEU A 66 4.97 11.12 -20.90
CA LEU A 66 6.39 10.81 -20.77
C LEU A 66 6.72 9.40 -21.23
N ILE A 67 5.94 8.40 -20.85
CA ILE A 67 6.11 7.01 -21.30
C ILE A 67 6.00 6.93 -22.82
N LYS A 68 5.02 7.61 -23.44
CA LYS A 68 4.89 7.66 -24.91
C LYS A 68 6.12 8.28 -25.59
N LYS A 69 6.73 9.30 -24.97
CA LYS A 69 7.91 9.99 -25.49
C LYS A 69 9.21 9.24 -25.21
N PHE A 70 9.30 8.55 -24.09
CA PHE A 70 10.44 7.81 -23.60
C PHE A 70 9.97 6.43 -23.12
N PRO A 71 9.78 5.45 -24.03
CA PRO A 71 9.24 4.13 -23.70
C PRO A 71 10.07 3.33 -22.68
N GLN A 72 11.32 3.72 -22.47
CA GLN A 72 12.19 3.19 -21.43
C GLN A 72 11.86 3.67 -20.01
N ILE A 73 10.97 4.65 -19.84
CA ILE A 73 10.47 5.02 -18.51
C ILE A 73 9.60 3.87 -18.02
N LYS A 74 9.99 3.34 -16.86
CA LYS A 74 9.26 2.30 -16.13
C LYS A 74 8.94 2.82 -14.73
N ILE A 75 7.71 2.58 -14.29
CA ILE A 75 7.23 3.04 -12.98
C ILE A 75 6.35 1.96 -12.35
N THR A 76 6.06 2.13 -11.08
CA THR A 76 5.31 1.14 -10.30
C THR A 76 4.23 1.80 -9.46
N PHE A 77 3.09 1.12 -9.29
CA PHE A 77 2.01 1.56 -8.41
C PHE A 77 1.61 0.45 -7.43
N SER A 78 1.40 0.82 -6.18
CA SER A 78 0.55 0.09 -5.23
C SER A 78 -0.76 0.87 -5.12
N ILE A 79 -1.89 0.26 -5.50
CA ILE A 79 -3.20 0.89 -5.42
C ILE A 79 -4.08 -0.02 -4.59
N SER A 80 -4.48 0.44 -3.41
CA SER A 80 -5.38 -0.32 -2.53
C SER A 80 -6.72 -0.64 -3.23
N GLY A 81 -7.31 -1.78 -2.89
CA GLY A 81 -8.65 -2.16 -3.37
C GLY A 81 -9.73 -1.16 -2.98
N THR A 82 -9.65 -0.62 -1.76
CA THR A 82 -10.56 0.45 -1.31
C THR A 82 -10.56 1.66 -2.24
N LEU A 83 -9.39 2.07 -2.75
CA LEU A 83 -9.31 3.15 -3.72
C LEU A 83 -9.88 2.73 -5.08
N LEU A 84 -9.60 1.51 -5.55
CA LEU A 84 -10.16 1.01 -6.80
C LEU A 84 -11.69 1.03 -6.79
N ASP A 85 -12.30 0.60 -5.68
CA ASP A 85 -13.75 0.64 -5.49
C ASP A 85 -14.29 2.07 -5.48
N GLN A 86 -13.64 2.98 -4.73
CA GLN A 86 -14.04 4.39 -4.73
C GLN A 86 -13.93 5.03 -6.11
N LEU A 87 -12.88 4.72 -6.88
CA LEU A 87 -12.73 5.21 -8.24
C LEU A 87 -13.80 4.62 -9.16
N LYS A 88 -14.08 3.31 -9.10
CA LYS A 88 -15.16 2.67 -9.86
C LYS A 88 -16.50 3.34 -9.60
N GLN A 89 -16.80 3.61 -8.33
CA GLN A 89 -18.08 4.15 -7.91
C GLN A 89 -18.23 5.64 -8.21
N TYR A 90 -17.22 6.46 -7.91
CA TYR A 90 -17.34 7.91 -7.92
C TYR A 90 -16.55 8.58 -9.05
N CYS A 91 -15.42 8.02 -9.47
CA CYS A 91 -14.48 8.66 -10.40
C CYS A 91 -14.00 7.70 -11.51
N PRO A 92 -14.91 7.18 -12.36
CA PRO A 92 -14.54 6.21 -13.40
C PRO A 92 -13.47 6.73 -14.36
N GLU A 93 -13.37 8.04 -14.56
CA GLU A 93 -12.29 8.69 -15.30
C GLU A 93 -10.91 8.53 -14.65
N GLY A 94 -10.87 8.51 -13.31
CA GLY A 94 -9.66 8.24 -12.52
C GLY A 94 -9.21 6.80 -12.71
N LEU A 95 -10.13 5.85 -12.58
CA LEU A 95 -9.85 4.42 -12.83
C LEU A 95 -9.36 4.19 -14.28
N ALA A 96 -10.05 4.78 -15.26
CA ALA A 96 -9.66 4.69 -16.66
C ALA A 96 -8.26 5.25 -16.92
N SER A 97 -7.83 6.29 -16.18
CA SER A 97 -6.49 6.86 -16.32
C SER A 97 -5.39 5.92 -15.80
N PHE A 98 -5.62 5.18 -14.71
CA PHE A 98 -4.70 4.13 -14.24
C PHE A 98 -4.67 2.95 -15.21
N LYS A 99 -5.83 2.55 -15.73
CA LYS A 99 -5.88 1.51 -16.77
C LYS A 99 -5.09 1.92 -18.02
N ALA A 100 -5.20 3.18 -18.46
CA ALA A 100 -4.42 3.67 -19.60
C ALA A 100 -2.90 3.64 -19.36
N LEU A 101 -2.45 3.76 -18.10
CA LEU A 101 -1.04 3.54 -17.74
C LEU A 101 -0.68 2.05 -17.77
N ALA A 102 -1.53 1.17 -17.24
CA ALA A 102 -1.35 -0.28 -17.30
C ALA A 102 -1.21 -0.78 -18.75
N ASP A 103 -2.10 -0.33 -19.63
CA ASP A 103 -2.14 -0.72 -21.05
C ASP A 103 -0.87 -0.31 -21.83
N THR A 104 0.00 0.53 -21.26
CA THR A 104 1.30 0.85 -21.87
C THR A 104 2.33 -0.28 -21.78
N GLY A 105 2.19 -1.21 -20.83
CA GLY A 105 3.22 -2.21 -20.50
C GLY A 105 4.50 -1.61 -19.89
N SER A 106 4.50 -0.32 -19.54
CA SER A 106 5.60 0.36 -18.85
C SER A 106 5.34 0.61 -17.37
N VAL A 107 4.17 0.18 -16.87
CA VAL A 107 3.77 0.35 -15.48
C VAL A 107 3.50 -1.01 -14.86
N GLU A 108 4.21 -1.32 -13.78
CA GLU A 108 3.96 -2.52 -12.96
C GLU A 108 3.06 -2.17 -11.77
N PHE A 109 2.12 -3.05 -11.44
CA PHE A 109 1.24 -2.89 -10.28
C PHE A 109 1.60 -3.93 -9.22
N LEU A 110 1.63 -3.50 -7.97
CA LEU A 110 1.97 -4.31 -6.80
C LEU A 110 0.69 -4.82 -6.14
N ALA A 111 0.79 -6.01 -5.54
CA ALA A 111 -0.24 -6.49 -4.62
C ALA A 111 -0.05 -5.89 -3.23
N GLU A 112 -1.15 -5.69 -2.52
CA GLU A 112 -1.22 -5.38 -1.09
C GLU A 112 -2.47 -6.06 -0.49
N THR A 113 -2.82 -5.77 0.76
CA THR A 113 -4.15 -6.19 1.27
C THR A 113 -5.24 -5.36 0.59
N ASP A 114 -6.36 -5.96 0.20
CA ASP A 114 -7.41 -5.26 -0.54
C ASP A 114 -7.96 -4.01 0.17
N PHE A 115 -8.01 -4.06 1.50
CA PHE A 115 -8.55 -2.98 2.32
C PHE A 115 -7.49 -2.03 2.88
N HIS A 116 -6.23 -2.14 2.45
CA HIS A 116 -5.09 -1.44 3.08
C HIS A 116 -5.12 -1.62 4.62
N SER A 117 -5.35 -2.87 5.03
CA SER A 117 -5.69 -3.21 6.41
C SER A 117 -4.47 -3.74 7.17
N LEU A 118 -4.61 -3.80 8.49
CA LEU A 118 -3.65 -4.45 9.38
C LEU A 118 -3.85 -5.98 9.44
N ALA A 119 -4.55 -6.59 8.46
CA ALA A 119 -4.85 -8.03 8.46
C ALA A 119 -3.60 -8.91 8.58
N SER A 120 -2.46 -8.43 8.10
CA SER A 120 -1.17 -9.13 8.21
C SER A 120 -0.74 -9.43 9.66
N LEU A 121 -1.24 -8.65 10.62
CA LEU A 121 -0.99 -8.81 12.06
C LEU A 121 -1.97 -9.79 12.73
N LEU A 122 -2.99 -10.27 12.02
CA LEU A 122 -3.95 -11.23 12.55
C LEU A 122 -3.39 -12.66 12.50
N PRO A 123 -3.78 -13.52 13.46
CA PRO A 123 -3.34 -14.92 13.50
C PRO A 123 -4.09 -15.83 12.51
N GLY A 124 -5.24 -15.40 11.97
CA GLY A 124 -6.09 -16.18 11.07
C GLY A 124 -5.67 -16.16 9.60
N THR A 125 -6.60 -16.55 8.72
CA THR A 125 -6.39 -16.61 7.25
C THR A 125 -6.79 -15.34 6.53
N GLU A 126 -7.23 -14.32 7.28
CA GLU A 126 -7.76 -13.08 6.73
C GLU A 126 -6.74 -12.30 5.90
N PHE A 127 -5.46 -12.37 6.26
CA PHE A 127 -4.40 -11.75 5.48
C PHE A 127 -4.34 -12.33 4.07
N GLU A 128 -4.25 -13.66 3.95
CA GLU A 128 -4.16 -14.36 2.68
C GLU A 128 -5.42 -14.11 1.84
N GLU A 129 -6.61 -14.15 2.45
CA GLU A 129 -7.88 -13.87 1.77
C GLU A 129 -7.89 -12.45 1.17
N GLN A 130 -7.53 -11.41 1.94
CA GLN A 130 -7.49 -10.04 1.43
C GLN A 130 -6.42 -9.84 0.34
N VAL A 131 -5.29 -10.55 0.40
CA VAL A 131 -4.28 -10.48 -0.66
C VAL A 131 -4.82 -11.10 -1.96
N LEU A 132 -5.52 -12.23 -1.87
CA LEU A 132 -6.11 -12.89 -3.04
C LEU A 132 -7.25 -12.05 -3.65
N ASP A 133 -8.07 -11.41 -2.82
CA ASP A 133 -9.12 -10.49 -3.26
C ASP A 133 -8.51 -9.28 -3.99
N HIS A 134 -7.41 -8.72 -3.47
CA HIS A 134 -6.71 -7.61 -4.13
C HIS A 134 -6.16 -7.98 -5.49
N VAL A 135 -5.55 -9.17 -5.60
CA VAL A 135 -5.09 -9.71 -6.89
C VAL A 135 -6.25 -9.85 -7.87
N ALA A 136 -7.42 -10.30 -7.40
CA ALA A 136 -8.62 -10.40 -8.22
C ALA A 136 -9.12 -9.01 -8.68
N HIS A 137 -9.15 -8.01 -7.79
CA HIS A 137 -9.53 -6.64 -8.11
C HIS A 137 -8.59 -5.98 -9.12
N LEU A 138 -7.27 -6.14 -8.98
CA LEU A 138 -6.31 -5.64 -9.97
C LEU A 138 -6.51 -6.29 -11.34
N GLN A 139 -6.80 -7.59 -11.37
CA GLN A 139 -7.11 -8.31 -12.61
C GLN A 139 -8.44 -7.83 -13.23
N GLU A 140 -9.48 -7.62 -12.43
CA GLU A 140 -10.79 -7.13 -12.90
C GLU A 140 -10.66 -5.71 -13.47
N TYR A 141 -10.07 -4.80 -12.71
CA TYR A 141 -10.13 -3.37 -13.02
C TYR A 141 -9.03 -2.89 -13.95
N LEU A 142 -7.83 -3.44 -13.85
CA LEU A 142 -6.68 -2.99 -14.62
C LEU A 142 -6.24 -4.03 -15.66
N GLY A 143 -6.62 -5.29 -15.49
CA GLY A 143 -6.21 -6.38 -16.39
C GLY A 143 -4.81 -6.92 -16.09
N VAL A 144 -4.25 -6.60 -14.91
CA VAL A 144 -2.88 -6.94 -14.52
C VAL A 144 -2.85 -7.99 -13.43
N ARG A 145 -1.76 -8.75 -13.36
CA ARG A 145 -1.49 -9.71 -12.29
C ARG A 145 -0.19 -9.35 -11.61
N PRO A 146 -0.22 -8.90 -10.34
CA PRO A 146 0.99 -8.56 -9.62
C PRO A 146 1.80 -9.82 -9.28
N VAL A 147 3.12 -9.70 -9.27
CA VAL A 147 4.06 -10.75 -8.81
C VAL A 147 4.97 -10.25 -7.69
N ILE A 148 4.82 -8.98 -7.31
CA ILE A 148 5.58 -8.29 -6.28
C ILE A 148 4.58 -7.73 -5.27
N PHE A 149 4.93 -7.84 -3.99
CA PHE A 149 4.08 -7.47 -2.88
C PHE A 149 4.59 -6.22 -2.17
N ARG A 150 3.67 -5.35 -1.76
CA ARG A 150 3.93 -4.27 -0.83
C ARG A 150 2.88 -4.39 0.26
N ASN A 151 3.30 -4.73 1.46
CA ASN A 151 2.35 -4.81 2.56
C ASN A 151 1.87 -3.41 2.98
N THR A 152 0.70 -3.36 3.60
CA THR A 152 0.14 -2.17 4.25
C THR A 152 1.23 -1.52 5.10
N GLU A 153 1.48 -0.22 4.85
CA GLU A 153 2.42 0.61 5.61
C GLU A 153 3.88 0.12 5.64
N LEU A 154 4.29 -0.66 4.63
CA LEU A 154 5.58 -1.36 4.61
C LEU A 154 5.83 -2.20 5.87
N ILE A 155 4.75 -2.74 6.48
CA ILE A 155 4.87 -3.67 7.60
C ILE A 155 5.62 -4.91 7.12
N TYR A 156 6.80 -5.14 7.71
CA TYR A 156 7.71 -6.19 7.30
C TYR A 156 8.36 -6.87 8.50
N ASN A 157 8.47 -8.19 8.43
CA ASN A 157 9.45 -9.01 9.12
C ASN A 157 9.69 -10.27 8.27
N ASN A 158 10.68 -11.08 8.61
CA ASN A 158 10.99 -12.30 7.86
C ASN A 158 9.78 -13.25 7.75
N ASP A 159 9.04 -13.47 8.84
CA ASP A 159 7.90 -14.41 8.82
C ASP A 159 6.75 -13.92 7.92
N MET A 160 6.55 -12.61 7.82
CA MET A 160 5.64 -11.99 6.87
C MET A 160 6.07 -12.28 5.43
N ALA A 161 7.35 -12.11 5.13
CA ALA A 161 7.89 -12.38 3.81
C ALA A 161 7.74 -13.85 3.43
N LYS A 162 7.86 -14.79 4.37
CA LYS A 162 7.56 -16.22 4.14
C LYS A 162 6.10 -16.44 3.73
N LYS A 163 5.14 -15.84 4.46
CA LYS A 163 3.71 -15.94 4.10
C LYS A 163 3.46 -15.39 2.70
N VAL A 164 4.02 -14.22 2.40
CA VAL A 164 3.92 -13.58 1.08
C VAL A 164 4.57 -14.45 -0.02
N HIS A 165 5.73 -15.03 0.24
CA HIS A 165 6.39 -15.94 -0.70
C HIS A 165 5.55 -17.21 -0.96
N ALA A 166 4.92 -17.78 0.07
CA ALA A 166 4.02 -18.92 -0.06
C ALA A 166 2.76 -18.62 -0.90
N LEU A 167 2.36 -17.35 -1.02
CA LEU A 167 1.28 -16.90 -1.92
C LEU A 167 1.75 -16.74 -3.38
N GLY A 168 3.04 -16.94 -3.67
CA GLY A 168 3.61 -16.92 -5.02
C GLY A 168 4.25 -15.60 -5.43
N PHE A 169 4.42 -14.65 -4.51
CA PHE A 169 5.15 -13.41 -4.78
C PHE A 169 6.65 -13.63 -4.64
N ASN A 170 7.44 -13.06 -5.54
CA ASN A 170 8.92 -13.22 -5.55
C ASN A 170 9.67 -11.95 -5.16
N GLY A 171 8.95 -10.92 -4.73
CA GLY A 171 9.54 -9.69 -4.21
C GLY A 171 8.66 -9.00 -3.18
N MET A 172 9.27 -8.37 -2.19
CA MET A 172 8.58 -7.56 -1.19
C MET A 172 9.32 -6.26 -0.88
N PHE A 173 8.56 -5.20 -0.65
CA PHE A 173 9.09 -3.90 -0.23
C PHE A 173 9.16 -3.79 1.30
N LEU A 174 10.19 -3.12 1.80
CA LEU A 174 10.38 -2.74 3.20
C LEU A 174 11.10 -1.38 3.31
N ASP A 175 11.00 -0.72 4.47
CA ASP A 175 11.68 0.56 4.69
C ASP A 175 13.16 0.37 5.04
N GLY A 176 14.02 1.24 4.49
CA GLY A 176 15.47 1.17 4.67
C GLY A 176 15.98 1.86 5.91
N ILE A 177 15.51 1.41 7.08
CA ILE A 177 15.85 2.03 8.36
C ILE A 177 17.23 1.57 8.85
N ASP A 178 17.95 2.47 9.51
CA ASP A 178 19.34 2.22 9.95
C ASP A 178 19.47 1.00 10.88
N ALA A 179 18.48 0.78 11.75
CA ALA A 179 18.46 -0.35 12.68
C ALA A 179 18.45 -1.72 11.96
N VAL A 180 17.82 -1.77 10.78
CA VAL A 180 17.72 -2.97 9.94
C VAL A 180 18.93 -3.12 9.04
N LEU A 181 19.38 -2.01 8.46
CA LEU A 181 20.50 -2.02 7.53
C LEU A 181 21.85 -2.23 8.21
N GLN A 182 22.02 -1.78 9.46
CA GLN A 182 23.26 -1.96 10.25
C GLN A 182 24.53 -1.56 9.47
N GLY A 183 24.46 -0.45 8.75
CA GLY A 183 25.55 0.07 7.91
C GLY A 183 25.61 -0.50 6.48
N LYS A 184 24.73 -1.44 6.12
CA LYS A 184 24.50 -1.84 4.73
C LYS A 184 23.79 -0.72 3.96
N SER A 185 23.91 -0.71 2.64
CA SER A 185 23.30 0.33 1.80
C SER A 185 21.81 0.03 1.51
N PRO A 186 20.90 1.00 1.58
CA PRO A 186 19.51 0.82 1.12
C PRO A 186 19.43 0.62 -0.41
N ASN A 187 20.53 0.83 -1.13
CA ASN A 187 20.54 0.84 -2.60
C ASN A 187 21.01 -0.49 -3.21
N HIS A 188 20.59 -1.60 -2.60
CA HIS A 188 20.83 -2.97 -3.07
C HIS A 188 19.51 -3.71 -3.15
N LEU A 189 19.45 -4.69 -4.05
CA LEU A 189 18.38 -5.68 -4.04
C LEU A 189 18.81 -6.76 -3.05
N TYR A 190 18.05 -6.96 -1.98
CA TYR A 190 18.38 -7.96 -0.97
C TYR A 190 17.63 -9.26 -1.23
N GLU A 191 18.01 -10.31 -0.51
CA GLU A 191 17.32 -11.60 -0.49
C GLU A 191 16.94 -11.98 0.94
N HIS A 192 15.78 -12.61 1.08
CA HIS A 192 15.29 -13.15 2.34
C HIS A 192 16.27 -14.22 2.88
N PRO A 193 16.52 -14.29 4.20
CA PRO A 193 17.53 -15.20 4.76
C PRO A 193 17.18 -16.69 4.59
N GLU A 194 15.90 -17.03 4.47
CA GLU A 194 15.42 -18.42 4.46
C GLU A 194 14.60 -18.80 3.22
N GLU A 195 14.17 -17.82 2.41
CA GLU A 195 13.24 -18.05 1.28
C GLU A 195 13.98 -17.71 -0.02
N ASN A 196 14.61 -18.72 -0.61
CA ASN A 196 15.39 -18.56 -1.84
C ASN A 196 14.50 -18.05 -2.99
N GLY A 197 14.90 -16.96 -3.63
CA GLY A 197 14.12 -16.30 -4.68
C GLY A 197 13.20 -15.18 -4.19
N MET A 198 13.00 -15.03 -2.88
CA MET A 198 12.24 -13.90 -2.33
C MET A 198 13.13 -12.66 -2.21
N LYS A 199 12.97 -11.72 -3.15
CA LYS A 199 13.79 -10.50 -3.21
C LYS A 199 13.20 -9.36 -2.38
N LEU A 200 14.07 -8.53 -1.82
CA LEU A 200 13.70 -7.48 -0.88
C LEU A 200 14.11 -6.12 -1.42
N PHE A 201 13.11 -5.28 -1.70
CA PHE A 201 13.29 -3.90 -2.16
C PHE A 201 13.30 -2.96 -0.97
N VAL A 202 14.50 -2.51 -0.60
CA VAL A 202 14.67 -1.58 0.50
C VAL A 202 14.44 -0.15 0.02
N ARG A 203 13.41 0.51 0.55
CA ARG A 203 13.12 1.92 0.25
C ARG A 203 14.25 2.80 0.79
N ASN A 204 14.81 3.64 -0.08
CA ASN A 204 15.68 4.72 0.35
C ASN A 204 14.82 5.87 0.90
N TYR A 205 14.47 5.79 2.19
CA TYR A 205 13.56 6.74 2.82
C TYR A 205 14.10 8.17 2.77
N PHE A 206 15.42 8.37 2.87
CA PHE A 206 16.01 9.70 2.80
C PHE A 206 15.75 10.38 1.45
N LEU A 207 15.99 9.69 0.33
CA LEU A 207 15.72 10.26 -0.99
C LEU A 207 14.22 10.32 -1.32
N SER A 208 13.44 9.40 -0.76
CA SER A 208 11.99 9.40 -0.93
C SER A 208 11.37 10.62 -0.22
N ASP A 209 11.71 10.82 1.05
CA ASP A 209 11.19 11.91 1.88
C ASP A 209 11.69 13.29 1.42
N ASP A 210 12.79 13.34 0.65
CA ASP A 210 13.23 14.56 -0.02
C ASP A 210 12.15 15.10 -0.99
N ILE A 211 11.41 14.19 -1.63
CA ILE A 211 10.32 14.53 -2.53
C ILE A 211 9.01 14.66 -1.75
N ALA A 212 8.67 13.68 -0.91
CA ALA A 212 7.38 13.66 -0.22
C ALA A 212 7.23 14.82 0.78
N PHE A 213 8.22 15.02 1.66
CA PHE A 213 8.13 15.96 2.78
C PHE A 213 8.99 17.20 2.59
N ARG A 214 10.22 17.06 2.07
CA ARG A 214 11.20 18.18 1.97
C ARG A 214 11.24 18.84 0.60
N TYR A 215 10.25 18.59 -0.25
CA TYR A 215 10.16 19.27 -1.54
C TYR A 215 9.99 20.79 -1.38
N LEU A 216 9.22 21.23 -0.38
CA LEU A 216 9.13 22.61 0.07
C LEU A 216 9.52 22.69 1.54
N GLU A 217 10.78 23.02 1.81
CA GLU A 217 11.30 23.09 3.18
C GLU A 217 11.85 24.49 3.47
N PHE A 218 11.34 25.15 4.52
CA PHE A 218 11.75 26.51 4.92
C PHE A 218 11.75 27.53 3.76
N GLY A 219 10.73 27.47 2.89
CA GLY A 219 10.60 28.34 1.72
C GLY A 219 11.57 28.03 0.57
N LYS A 220 12.37 26.95 0.67
CA LYS A 220 13.26 26.48 -0.39
C LYS A 220 12.68 25.26 -1.07
N LYS A 221 12.55 25.37 -2.40
CA LYS A 221 12.09 24.28 -3.26
C LYS A 221 13.23 23.36 -3.66
N LEU A 222 13.01 22.05 -3.56
CA LEU A 222 13.89 21.03 -4.15
C LEU A 222 13.89 21.19 -5.68
N THR A 223 15.07 21.28 -6.28
CA THR A 223 15.22 21.36 -7.73
C THR A 223 15.67 20.02 -8.29
N VAL A 224 15.31 19.74 -9.54
CA VAL A 224 15.75 18.51 -10.23
C VAL A 224 17.27 18.40 -10.23
N GLY A 225 18.00 19.50 -10.45
CA GLY A 225 19.46 19.51 -10.39
C GLY A 225 20.03 19.07 -9.04
N LYS A 226 19.44 19.52 -7.92
CA LYS A 226 19.83 19.11 -6.57
C LYS A 226 19.53 17.63 -6.33
N PHE A 227 18.35 17.17 -6.73
CA PHE A 227 17.97 15.77 -6.57
C PHE A 227 18.86 14.85 -7.42
N MET A 228 19.11 15.19 -8.68
CA MET A 228 20.03 14.46 -9.56
C MET A 228 21.46 14.44 -9.02
N ALA A 229 21.92 15.51 -8.36
CA ALA A 229 23.22 15.51 -7.69
C ALA A 229 23.28 14.52 -6.52
N ARG A 230 22.19 14.42 -5.72
CA ARG A 230 22.07 13.41 -4.65
C ARG A 230 22.06 11.98 -5.19
N LEU A 231 21.35 11.72 -6.30
CA LEU A 231 21.43 10.41 -6.97
C LEU A 231 22.87 10.10 -7.41
N LYS A 232 23.58 11.11 -7.96
CA LYS A 232 24.96 10.95 -8.44
C LYS A 232 25.98 10.72 -7.33
N SER A 233 25.69 11.13 -6.10
CA SER A 233 26.57 10.84 -4.95
C SER A 233 26.47 9.40 -4.45
N ILE A 234 25.49 8.63 -4.92
CA ILE A 234 25.36 7.22 -4.55
C ILE A 234 26.52 6.42 -5.16
N PRO A 235 27.23 5.59 -4.37
CA PRO A 235 28.38 4.81 -4.85
C PRO A 235 28.06 4.00 -6.10
N GLN A 236 29.02 3.86 -7.00
CA GLN A 236 28.79 3.11 -8.25
C GLN A 236 28.54 1.61 -8.01
N GLY A 237 29.00 1.07 -6.88
CA GLY A 237 28.75 -0.32 -6.47
C GLY A 237 27.34 -0.57 -5.93
N ASP A 238 26.52 0.48 -5.78
CA ASP A 238 25.11 0.37 -5.37
C ASP A 238 24.23 0.30 -6.62
N PRO A 239 23.67 -0.88 -6.94
CA PRO A 239 23.11 -1.12 -8.26
C PRO A 239 21.68 -0.60 -8.44
N VAL A 240 20.91 -0.40 -7.37
CA VAL A 240 19.48 -0.08 -7.45
C VAL A 240 19.04 0.92 -6.40
N ILE A 241 18.27 1.93 -6.79
CA ILE A 241 17.73 2.93 -5.86
C ILE A 241 16.21 2.77 -5.85
N THR A 242 15.65 2.38 -4.72
CA THR A 242 14.21 2.24 -4.55
C THR A 242 13.63 3.52 -3.95
N LEU A 243 12.82 4.23 -4.72
CA LEU A 243 12.10 5.43 -4.30
C LEU A 243 10.63 5.08 -4.11
N GLY A 244 10.11 5.35 -2.91
CA GLY A 244 8.75 5.00 -2.50
C GLY A 244 8.01 6.18 -1.91
N LEU A 245 6.92 6.59 -2.54
CA LEU A 245 6.23 7.84 -2.22
C LEU A 245 4.70 7.63 -2.17
N ASP A 246 4.02 8.36 -1.29
CA ASP A 246 2.58 8.59 -1.46
C ASP A 246 2.34 9.34 -2.76
N TYR A 247 1.43 8.84 -3.58
CA TYR A 247 1.13 9.41 -4.88
C TYR A 247 0.48 10.78 -4.76
N GLU A 248 -0.29 10.94 -3.68
CA GLU A 248 -0.92 12.18 -3.23
C GLU A 248 0.10 13.30 -2.97
N THR A 249 1.41 13.00 -2.89
CA THR A 249 2.49 14.00 -2.98
C THR A 249 2.30 14.95 -4.17
N PHE A 250 1.87 14.43 -5.32
CA PHE A 250 1.77 15.14 -6.58
C PHE A 250 0.38 15.73 -6.80
N GLY A 251 0.09 16.90 -6.21
CA GLY A 251 -1.14 17.66 -6.44
C GLY A 251 -2.06 17.72 -5.22
N GLU A 252 -1.96 16.76 -4.29
CA GLU A 252 -2.78 16.75 -3.08
C GLU A 252 -2.03 17.32 -1.87
N HIS A 253 -0.91 16.74 -1.46
CA HIS A 253 -0.07 17.26 -0.36
C HIS A 253 0.69 18.51 -0.78
N HIS A 254 1.30 18.47 -1.97
CA HIS A 254 1.83 19.68 -2.62
C HIS A 254 0.89 20.06 -3.76
N LYS A 255 0.24 21.23 -3.66
CA LYS A 255 -0.70 21.69 -4.69
C LYS A 255 0.01 22.00 -6.02
N GLU A 256 -0.72 22.00 -7.13
CA GLU A 256 -0.18 22.24 -8.47
C GLU A 256 0.63 23.54 -8.56
N GLU A 257 0.19 24.60 -7.86
CA GLU A 257 0.82 25.92 -7.85
C GLU A 257 2.22 25.91 -7.21
N THR A 258 2.53 24.91 -6.38
CA THR A 258 3.90 24.68 -5.86
C THR A 258 4.86 24.26 -6.97
N GLY A 259 4.34 23.82 -8.12
CA GLY A 259 5.06 23.28 -9.27
C GLY A 259 5.57 21.85 -9.07
N ILE A 260 4.99 21.07 -8.15
CA ILE A 260 5.37 19.67 -7.89
C ILE A 260 5.15 18.77 -9.12
N LEU A 261 4.09 19.04 -9.89
CA LEU A 261 3.80 18.32 -11.13
C LEU A 261 4.85 18.60 -12.21
N HIS A 262 5.31 19.85 -12.32
CA HIS A 262 6.44 20.20 -13.19
C HIS A 262 7.73 19.52 -12.73
N PHE A 263 7.98 19.49 -11.41
CA PHE A 263 9.14 18.78 -10.85
C PHE A 263 9.12 17.29 -11.20
N LEU A 264 7.98 16.60 -11.07
CA LEU A 264 7.83 15.19 -11.49
C LEU A 264 8.20 15.01 -12.96
N SER A 265 7.63 15.86 -13.83
CA SER A 265 7.88 15.80 -15.27
C SER A 265 9.36 15.99 -15.61
N ASP A 266 9.98 17.01 -15.04
CA ASP A 266 11.38 17.35 -15.30
C ASP A 266 12.35 16.34 -14.70
N LEU A 267 12.03 15.77 -13.53
CA LEU A 267 12.82 14.73 -12.89
C LEU A 267 12.86 13.47 -13.75
N LEU A 268 11.69 12.94 -14.14
CA LEU A 268 11.61 11.75 -14.99
C LEU A 268 12.26 11.97 -16.36
N THR A 269 12.06 13.15 -16.96
CA THR A 269 12.74 13.53 -18.20
C THR A 269 14.26 13.57 -18.04
N SER A 270 14.76 14.07 -16.90
CA SER A 270 16.20 14.15 -16.62
C SER A 270 16.81 12.77 -16.41
N ILE A 271 16.15 11.90 -15.65
CA ILE A 271 16.56 10.50 -15.45
C ILE A 271 16.58 9.76 -16.79
N ALA A 272 15.51 9.85 -17.59
CA ALA A 272 15.40 9.14 -18.87
C ALA A 272 16.46 9.54 -19.91
N LYS A 273 17.06 10.73 -19.78
CA LYS A 273 18.13 11.24 -20.66
C LYS A 273 19.53 10.96 -20.13
N ASP A 274 19.68 10.68 -18.84
CA ASP A 274 20.98 10.45 -18.21
C ASP A 274 21.37 8.98 -18.38
N LYS A 275 22.44 8.72 -19.15
CA LYS A 275 22.91 7.36 -19.47
C LYS A 275 23.39 6.56 -18.25
N ASN A 276 23.57 7.21 -17.10
CA ASN A 276 23.96 6.54 -15.86
C ASN A 276 22.78 5.89 -15.12
N TYR A 277 21.54 6.12 -15.56
CA TYR A 277 20.35 5.60 -14.89
C TYR A 277 19.42 4.84 -15.84
N LYS A 278 18.71 3.87 -15.28
CA LYS A 278 17.59 3.18 -15.92
C LYS A 278 16.44 3.12 -14.94
N LEU A 279 15.29 3.67 -15.35
CA LEU A 279 14.04 3.39 -14.64
C LEU A 279 13.61 1.98 -15.03
N VAL A 280 13.38 1.14 -14.02
CA VAL A 280 12.95 -0.24 -14.21
C VAL A 280 11.80 -0.56 -13.27
N THR A 281 10.99 -1.53 -13.66
CA THR A 281 10.02 -2.10 -12.74
C THR A 281 10.72 -3.05 -11.75
N PRO A 282 10.12 -3.35 -10.58
CA PRO A 282 10.65 -4.33 -9.64
C PRO A 282 10.92 -5.68 -10.29
N SER A 283 9.99 -6.20 -11.09
CA SER A 283 10.20 -7.45 -11.82
C SER A 283 11.39 -7.40 -12.78
N GLU A 284 11.59 -6.25 -13.46
CA GLU A 284 12.76 -6.04 -14.31
C GLU A 284 14.06 -5.96 -13.49
N ALA A 285 14.03 -5.33 -12.30
CA ALA A 285 15.18 -5.27 -11.40
C ALA A 285 15.60 -6.66 -10.91
N ILE A 286 14.64 -7.52 -10.49
CA ILE A 286 14.91 -8.90 -10.09
C ILE A 286 15.58 -9.70 -11.22
N ARG A 287 15.14 -9.53 -12.47
CA ARG A 287 15.75 -10.23 -13.62
C ARG A 287 17.17 -9.75 -13.92
N GLN A 288 17.44 -8.46 -13.72
CA GLN A 288 18.70 -7.83 -14.13
C GLN A 288 19.78 -7.84 -13.06
N LEU A 289 19.39 -7.97 -11.78
CA LEU A 289 20.30 -7.92 -10.63
C LEU A 289 20.45 -9.31 -10.04
N GLN A 290 21.69 -9.83 -10.09
CA GLN A 290 22.01 -11.20 -9.67
C GLN A 290 22.71 -11.25 -8.31
N ASP A 291 23.43 -10.19 -7.94
CA ASP A 291 24.06 -10.07 -6.62
C ASP A 291 23.03 -9.54 -5.63
N THR A 292 22.51 -10.43 -4.80
CA THR A 292 21.48 -10.12 -3.81
C THR A 292 21.93 -10.55 -2.42
N PRO A 293 22.61 -9.68 -1.66
CA PRO A 293 23.03 -10.01 -0.31
C PRO A 293 21.83 -10.31 0.60
N VAL A 294 22.05 -11.11 1.64
CA VAL A 294 21.01 -11.44 2.61
C VAL A 294 20.73 -10.25 3.52
N LEU A 295 19.44 -9.99 3.76
CA LEU A 295 18.96 -9.05 4.77
C LEU A 295 18.02 -9.76 5.74
N ASP A 296 18.45 -9.84 6.99
CA ASP A 296 17.73 -10.50 8.07
C ASP A 296 17.00 -9.44 8.92
N VAL A 297 15.68 -9.55 9.04
CA VAL A 297 14.82 -8.63 9.80
C VAL A 297 13.85 -9.44 10.68
N PRO A 298 14.28 -9.82 11.89
CA PRO A 298 13.46 -10.62 12.78
C PRO A 298 12.29 -9.83 13.39
N ASP A 299 12.51 -8.55 13.69
CA ASP A 299 11.52 -7.68 14.33
C ASP A 299 10.62 -6.99 13.31
N THR A 300 9.37 -6.72 13.69
CA THR A 300 8.43 -6.02 12.82
C THR A 300 8.77 -4.55 12.70
N ILE A 301 8.97 -4.09 11.46
CA ILE A 301 9.21 -2.70 11.11
C ILE A 301 8.07 -2.13 10.28
N SER A 302 8.03 -0.82 10.17
CA SER A 302 7.15 -0.06 9.27
C SER A 302 7.85 1.25 8.85
N TRP A 303 7.26 1.97 7.89
CA TRP A 303 7.78 3.26 7.41
C TRP A 303 7.26 4.49 8.16
N ALA A 304 6.29 4.34 9.06
CA ALA A 304 5.69 5.47 9.76
C ALA A 304 6.51 5.88 10.99
N ASP A 305 6.42 7.17 11.33
CA ASP A 305 6.97 7.80 12.53
C ASP A 305 8.47 7.62 12.78
N ALA A 306 9.01 8.28 13.80
CA ALA A 306 10.43 8.16 14.13
C ALA A 306 10.82 6.73 14.56
N GLU A 307 9.91 6.01 15.24
CA GLU A 307 10.16 4.67 15.77
C GLU A 307 10.22 3.59 14.68
N ARG A 308 9.60 3.81 13.51
CA ARG A 308 9.63 2.88 12.36
C ARG A 308 9.16 1.46 12.71
N ASP A 309 8.15 1.38 13.56
CA ASP A 309 7.55 0.14 14.06
C ASP A 309 5.99 0.22 14.00
N LEU A 310 5.31 -0.68 14.70
CA LEU A 310 3.84 -0.72 14.73
C LEU A 310 3.20 0.36 15.62
N SER A 311 3.98 1.16 16.35
CA SER A 311 3.44 2.11 17.34
C SER A 311 2.61 3.23 16.74
N ALA A 312 2.71 3.48 15.43
CA ALA A 312 1.82 4.42 14.72
C ALA A 312 0.34 3.95 14.74
N TRP A 313 0.11 2.63 14.78
CA TRP A 313 -1.24 2.04 14.77
C TRP A 313 -1.60 1.29 16.05
N LEU A 314 -0.62 0.84 16.85
CA LEU A 314 -0.82 0.01 18.05
C LEU A 314 -0.04 0.53 19.27
N GLY A 315 0.34 1.80 19.28
CA GLY A 315 1.22 2.39 20.29
C GLY A 315 0.55 2.79 21.60
N ASN A 316 -0.78 2.71 21.72
CA ASN A 316 -1.51 3.06 22.94
C ASN A 316 -2.73 2.16 23.19
N ASP A 317 -3.28 2.22 24.41
CA ASP A 317 -4.37 1.36 24.86
C ASP A 317 -5.65 1.49 24.02
N MET A 318 -5.98 2.68 23.49
CA MET A 318 -7.16 2.87 22.64
C MET A 318 -7.00 2.15 21.30
N GLN A 319 -5.83 2.28 20.71
CA GLN A 319 -5.48 1.59 19.46
C GLN A 319 -5.52 0.07 19.62
N GLN A 320 -4.95 -0.45 20.71
CA GLN A 320 -4.93 -1.88 21.00
C GLN A 320 -6.34 -2.41 21.28
N ASP A 321 -7.14 -1.73 22.11
CA ASP A 321 -8.53 -2.13 22.38
C ASP A 321 -9.40 -2.16 21.12
N ALA A 322 -9.27 -1.13 20.27
CA ALA A 322 -9.97 -1.07 18.99
C ALA A 322 -9.56 -2.23 18.06
N PHE A 323 -8.26 -2.48 17.93
CA PHE A 323 -7.72 -3.55 17.08
C PHE A 323 -8.13 -4.94 17.58
N GLU A 324 -7.98 -5.22 18.87
CA GLU A 324 -8.33 -6.51 19.47
C GLU A 324 -9.82 -6.79 19.39
N THR A 325 -10.66 -5.77 19.67
CA THR A 325 -12.12 -5.91 19.55
C THR A 325 -12.54 -6.23 18.11
N MET A 326 -11.92 -5.58 17.12
CA MET A 326 -12.13 -5.87 15.71
C MET A 326 -11.62 -7.27 15.34
N ALA A 327 -10.43 -7.65 15.80
CA ALA A 327 -9.77 -8.92 15.48
C ALA A 327 -10.59 -10.12 15.99
N HIS A 328 -11.17 -10.02 17.19
CA HIS A 328 -12.01 -11.08 17.78
C HIS A 328 -13.30 -11.37 17.01
N LEU A 329 -13.64 -10.57 15.98
CA LEU A 329 -14.81 -10.81 15.14
C LEU A 329 -14.57 -11.83 14.03
N GLU A 330 -13.32 -12.11 13.64
CA GLU A 330 -13.00 -12.91 12.45
C GLU A 330 -13.81 -14.22 12.41
N GLY A 331 -13.72 -15.04 13.46
CA GLY A 331 -14.40 -16.34 13.51
C GLY A 331 -15.92 -16.24 13.39
N ARG A 332 -16.52 -15.20 13.96
CA ARG A 332 -17.98 -14.97 13.91
C ARG A 332 -18.40 -14.52 12.52
N ILE A 333 -17.67 -13.58 11.92
CA ILE A 333 -17.93 -13.09 10.56
C ILE A 333 -17.80 -14.21 9.54
N LYS A 334 -16.68 -14.95 9.57
CA LYS A 334 -16.44 -16.07 8.65
C LYS A 334 -17.47 -17.19 8.80
N ALA A 335 -17.95 -17.48 10.01
CA ALA A 335 -18.96 -18.50 10.24
C ALA A 335 -20.33 -18.16 9.61
N MET A 336 -20.66 -16.88 9.44
CA MET A 336 -21.93 -16.45 8.86
C MET A 336 -21.94 -16.53 7.33
N ASN A 337 -20.77 -16.50 6.66
CA ASN A 337 -20.63 -16.49 5.20
C ASN A 337 -21.53 -15.44 4.52
N ASP A 338 -21.55 -14.23 5.07
CA ASP A 338 -22.33 -13.09 4.56
C ASP A 338 -21.37 -12.04 3.99
N SER A 339 -21.32 -11.92 2.66
CA SER A 339 -20.36 -11.05 1.96
C SER A 339 -20.49 -9.58 2.36
N THR A 340 -21.70 -9.11 2.69
CA THR A 340 -21.94 -7.73 3.09
C THR A 340 -21.37 -7.46 4.48
N LEU A 341 -21.54 -8.39 5.41
CA LEU A 341 -20.94 -8.27 6.75
C LEU A 341 -19.42 -8.43 6.70
N THR A 342 -18.91 -9.32 5.85
CA THR A 342 -17.47 -9.48 5.63
C THR A 342 -16.84 -8.19 5.08
N ASP A 343 -17.43 -7.59 4.05
CA ASP A 343 -16.95 -6.32 3.49
C ASP A 343 -17.00 -5.18 4.52
N ARG A 344 -18.11 -5.04 5.27
CA ARG A 344 -18.21 -4.03 6.35
C ARG A 344 -17.15 -4.23 7.42
N TRP A 345 -16.93 -5.47 7.86
CA TRP A 345 -15.87 -5.78 8.83
C TRP A 345 -14.49 -5.41 8.29
N ARG A 346 -14.16 -5.83 7.07
CA ARG A 346 -12.87 -5.55 6.42
C ARG A 346 -12.58 -4.06 6.27
N ARG A 347 -13.60 -3.24 5.92
CA ARG A 347 -13.46 -1.77 5.90
C ARG A 347 -13.11 -1.21 7.28
N LEU A 348 -13.67 -1.75 8.36
CA LEU A 348 -13.32 -1.35 9.72
C LEU A 348 -11.89 -1.76 10.13
N MET A 349 -11.21 -2.62 9.35
CA MET A 349 -9.82 -3.02 9.56
C MET A 349 -8.79 -2.13 8.87
N THR A 350 -9.22 -1.17 8.05
CA THR A 350 -8.33 -0.24 7.33
C THR A 350 -7.36 0.44 8.30
N SER A 351 -6.06 0.50 7.96
CA SER A 351 -4.99 1.01 8.85
C SER A 351 -5.30 2.42 9.38
N ASP A 352 -5.87 3.29 8.52
CA ASP A 352 -6.26 4.65 8.82
C ASP A 352 -7.06 4.82 10.12
N HIS A 353 -8.01 3.91 10.40
CA HIS A 353 -8.85 4.03 11.58
C HIS A 353 -8.02 3.99 12.87
N PHE A 354 -7.04 3.09 12.93
CA PHE A 354 -6.13 2.99 14.06
C PHE A 354 -5.12 4.15 14.07
N TYR A 355 -4.67 4.58 12.90
CA TYR A 355 -3.75 5.72 12.75
C TYR A 355 -4.34 7.02 13.32
N TYR A 356 -5.65 7.24 13.16
CA TYR A 356 -6.34 8.42 13.70
C TYR A 356 -6.41 8.45 15.23
N MET A 357 -6.19 7.32 15.91
CA MET A 357 -6.22 7.19 17.37
C MET A 357 -4.84 7.37 18.02
N SER A 358 -3.81 7.71 17.25
CA SER A 358 -2.46 7.93 17.77
C SER A 358 -2.40 9.14 18.70
N THR A 359 -1.79 8.95 19.87
CA THR A 359 -1.53 10.02 20.86
C THR A 359 -0.13 10.61 20.75
N LYS A 360 0.61 10.31 19.67
CA LYS A 360 1.96 10.84 19.43
C LYS A 360 1.94 12.37 19.32
N ARG A 361 3.08 12.98 19.60
CA ARG A 361 3.26 14.45 19.69
C ARG A 361 4.32 14.92 18.69
N ASN A 362 4.56 16.23 18.66
CA ASN A 362 5.61 16.87 17.85
C ASN A 362 5.42 16.61 16.34
N SER A 363 6.50 16.32 15.60
CA SER A 363 6.46 16.08 14.16
C SER A 363 5.44 15.01 13.80
N ASP A 364 5.50 13.88 14.49
CA ASP A 364 4.71 12.69 14.16
C ASP A 364 3.24 12.97 14.49
N GLY A 365 2.98 13.57 15.65
CA GLY A 365 1.64 14.06 16.01
C GLY A 365 1.05 15.06 15.00
N ASN A 366 1.86 15.94 14.41
CA ASN A 366 1.39 16.86 13.37
C ASN A 366 1.01 16.13 12.08
N VAL A 367 1.73 15.07 11.71
CA VAL A 367 1.39 14.23 10.56
C VAL A 367 0.08 13.49 10.82
N HIS A 368 -0.08 12.85 11.99
CA HIS A 368 -1.35 12.21 12.38
C HIS A 368 -2.54 13.19 12.32
N ALA A 369 -2.37 14.39 12.88
CA ALA A 369 -3.42 15.41 12.89
C ALA A 369 -3.76 15.93 11.48
N TYR A 370 -2.79 15.99 10.55
CA TYR A 370 -3.03 16.42 9.17
C TYR A 370 -3.94 15.46 8.40
N PHE A 371 -3.80 14.14 8.62
CA PHE A 371 -4.57 13.12 7.92
C PHE A 371 -5.91 12.77 8.60
N SER A 372 -6.03 13.03 9.91
CA SER A 372 -7.23 12.68 10.68
C SER A 372 -8.43 13.59 10.35
N PRO A 373 -9.63 13.02 10.12
CA PRO A 373 -10.86 13.80 10.01
C PRO A 373 -11.43 14.22 11.39
N TYR A 374 -10.78 13.84 12.50
CA TYR A 374 -11.26 14.08 13.87
C TYR A 374 -10.49 15.20 14.57
N ALA A 375 -11.12 15.87 15.54
CA ALA A 375 -10.46 16.94 16.29
C ALA A 375 -9.44 16.42 17.32
N SER A 376 -9.55 15.16 17.73
CA SER A 376 -8.60 14.51 18.64
C SER A 376 -8.58 12.99 18.46
N PRO A 377 -7.50 12.30 18.89
CA PRO A 377 -7.45 10.84 18.88
C PRO A 377 -8.54 10.19 19.75
N TYR A 378 -8.97 10.87 20.81
CA TYR A 378 -10.07 10.40 21.67
C TYR A 378 -11.42 10.42 20.95
N GLU A 379 -11.69 11.44 20.14
CA GLU A 379 -12.89 11.48 19.29
C GLU A 379 -12.85 10.40 18.22
N ALA A 380 -11.69 10.16 17.59
CA ALA A 380 -11.52 9.09 16.63
C ALA A 380 -11.84 7.72 17.25
N PHE A 381 -11.27 7.45 18.44
CA PHE A 381 -11.53 6.21 19.19
C PHE A 381 -13.00 6.07 19.58
N MET A 382 -13.61 7.09 20.19
CA MET A 382 -15.02 7.04 20.59
C MET A 382 -15.95 6.78 19.39
N ASN A 383 -15.69 7.47 18.27
CA ASN A 383 -16.49 7.29 17.06
C ASN A 383 -16.35 5.87 16.49
N TYR A 384 -15.11 5.40 16.35
CA TYR A 384 -14.82 4.05 15.86
C TYR A 384 -15.47 2.98 16.73
N MET A 385 -15.32 3.08 18.06
CA MET A 385 -15.90 2.11 18.98
C MET A 385 -17.43 2.12 18.95
N ASN A 386 -18.08 3.28 18.80
CA ASN A 386 -19.54 3.30 18.64
C ASN A 386 -19.98 2.59 17.35
N VAL A 387 -19.29 2.82 16.22
CA VAL A 387 -19.56 2.13 14.95
C VAL A 387 -19.30 0.63 15.08
N LEU A 388 -18.20 0.23 15.73
CA LEU A 388 -17.86 -1.18 15.95
C LEU A 388 -18.88 -1.87 16.87
N GLN A 389 -19.41 -1.18 17.88
CA GLN A 389 -20.48 -1.71 18.74
C GLN A 389 -21.82 -1.85 17.98
N ASP A 390 -22.15 -0.91 17.10
CA ASP A 390 -23.30 -1.05 16.20
C ASP A 390 -23.14 -2.25 15.24
N PHE A 391 -21.93 -2.43 14.69
CA PHE A 391 -21.63 -3.60 13.87
C PHE A 391 -21.73 -4.90 14.68
N LEU A 392 -21.19 -4.94 15.89
CA LEU A 392 -21.34 -6.07 16.82
C LEU A 392 -22.80 -6.40 17.13
N HIS A 393 -23.65 -5.38 17.28
CA HIS A 393 -25.08 -5.57 17.45
C HIS A 393 -25.70 -6.23 16.20
N THR A 394 -25.36 -5.73 15.00
CA THR A 394 -25.79 -6.30 13.72
C THR A 394 -25.38 -7.77 13.59
N VAL A 395 -24.14 -8.10 13.93
CA VAL A 395 -23.62 -9.49 13.94
C VAL A 395 -24.44 -10.37 14.89
N LYS A 396 -24.74 -9.89 16.12
CA LYS A 396 -25.53 -10.65 17.09
C LYS A 396 -26.96 -10.93 16.60
N GLU A 397 -27.60 -9.96 15.98
CA GLU A 397 -28.94 -10.17 15.41
C GLU A 397 -28.89 -11.16 14.24
N LYS A 398 -27.85 -11.11 13.40
CA LYS A 398 -27.66 -12.10 12.33
C LYS A 398 -27.43 -13.52 12.86
N GLU A 399 -26.62 -13.67 13.91
CA GLU A 399 -26.41 -14.97 14.57
C GLU A 399 -27.72 -15.56 15.11
N LYS A 400 -28.58 -14.74 15.73
CA LYS A 400 -29.92 -15.17 16.19
C LYS A 400 -30.83 -15.56 15.02
N GLU A 401 -30.80 -14.80 13.93
CA GLU A 401 -31.54 -15.10 12.72
C GLU A 401 -31.12 -16.47 12.15
N LEU A 402 -29.82 -16.74 12.08
CA LEU A 402 -29.29 -18.01 11.59
C LEU A 402 -29.60 -19.20 12.52
N ALA A 403 -29.55 -18.99 13.85
CA ALA A 403 -29.86 -20.03 14.83
C ALA A 403 -31.34 -20.47 14.84
N THR A 404 -32.25 -19.61 14.34
CA THR A 404 -33.69 -19.91 14.28
C THR A 404 -34.12 -20.56 12.94
N ARG A 405 -33.21 -20.69 11.96
CA ARG A 405 -33.50 -21.34 10.68
C ARG A 405 -33.46 -22.87 10.85
N PRO A 406 -34.48 -23.62 10.37
CA PRO A 406 -34.45 -25.09 10.41
C PRO A 406 -33.26 -25.66 9.64
N GLU A 407 -32.59 -26.67 10.21
CA GLU A 407 -31.42 -27.36 9.67
C GLU A 407 -31.66 -27.95 8.27
N ARG A 408 -31.49 -27.13 7.23
CA ARG A 408 -31.26 -27.59 5.84
C ARG A 408 -30.01 -26.97 5.21
N GLY A 409 -29.40 -25.96 5.84
CA GLY A 409 -28.22 -25.25 5.32
C GLY A 409 -26.87 -25.69 5.87
N ALA A 410 -26.83 -26.27 7.08
CA ALA A 410 -25.57 -26.56 7.79
C ALA A 410 -24.68 -27.59 7.05
N LEU A 411 -25.28 -28.62 6.45
CA LEU A 411 -24.56 -29.64 5.68
C LEU A 411 -23.97 -29.13 4.36
N LYS A 412 -24.54 -28.06 3.78
CA LYS A 412 -24.05 -27.46 2.52
C LYS A 412 -22.85 -26.53 2.78
N ALA A 413 -22.94 -25.73 3.85
CA ALA A 413 -21.87 -24.84 4.28
C ALA A 413 -20.62 -25.58 4.81
N GLU A 414 -20.77 -26.80 5.34
CA GLU A 414 -19.63 -27.63 5.77
C GLU A 414 -18.94 -28.35 4.59
N ALA A 415 -19.70 -28.67 3.53
CA ALA A 415 -19.13 -29.20 2.28
C ALA A 415 -18.33 -28.13 1.52
N GLU A 416 -18.83 -26.89 1.45
CA GLU A 416 -18.14 -25.75 0.82
C GLU A 416 -16.90 -25.30 1.62
N ARG A 417 -16.90 -25.43 2.96
CA ARG A 417 -15.75 -25.14 3.82
C ARG A 417 -14.53 -26.06 3.61
N ARG A 418 -14.72 -27.25 3.03
CA ARG A 418 -13.61 -28.20 2.75
C ARG A 418 -12.94 -27.98 1.41
N GLU A 419 -13.50 -27.17 0.52
CA GLU A 419 -12.87 -26.78 -0.75
C GLU A 419 -12.21 -25.40 -0.63
N MET A 420 -11.24 -25.27 0.28
CA MET A 420 -10.16 -24.29 0.03
C MET A 420 -9.31 -24.85 -1.11
N HIS A 421 -9.74 -24.58 -2.33
CA HIS A 421 -8.82 -24.69 -3.45
C HIS A 421 -7.81 -23.55 -3.31
N THR A 422 -6.57 -23.89 -2.95
CA THR A 422 -5.43 -23.10 -3.43
C THR A 422 -5.70 -22.85 -4.92
N PRO A 423 -5.88 -21.60 -5.36
CA PRO A 423 -6.28 -21.36 -6.72
C PRO A 423 -5.27 -22.03 -7.65
N ILE A 424 -5.75 -22.77 -8.65
CA ILE A 424 -4.92 -23.56 -9.59
C ILE A 424 -3.82 -22.70 -10.26
N TRP A 425 -3.94 -21.36 -10.23
CA TRP A 425 -2.93 -20.44 -10.72
C TRP A 425 -1.70 -20.28 -9.81
N ALA A 426 -1.80 -20.43 -8.49
CA ALA A 426 -0.66 -20.39 -7.57
C ALA A 426 0.29 -21.58 -7.80
N MET A 427 -0.24 -22.70 -8.33
CA MET A 427 0.53 -23.87 -8.75
C MET A 427 1.15 -23.75 -10.15
N LYS A 428 0.92 -22.65 -10.90
CA LYS A 428 1.36 -22.50 -12.31
C LYS A 428 2.34 -21.37 -12.56
N LEU A 429 2.98 -20.81 -11.52
CA LEU A 429 4.01 -19.78 -11.64
C LEU A 429 5.36 -20.29 -12.19
N GLU A 430 5.55 -21.60 -12.34
CA GLU A 430 6.78 -22.15 -12.94
C GLU A 430 6.98 -21.76 -14.43
N ASN A 431 5.99 -21.17 -15.11
CA ASN A 431 6.04 -20.91 -16.56
C ASN A 431 5.75 -19.46 -17.02
N SER A 432 5.66 -18.46 -16.14
CA SER A 432 5.38 -17.07 -16.58
C SER A 432 6.62 -16.26 -17.01
N TYR A 433 7.78 -16.89 -17.20
CA TYR A 433 9.03 -16.23 -17.59
C TYR A 433 9.27 -16.16 -19.11
N GLU A 434 8.35 -16.67 -19.93
CA GLU A 434 8.41 -16.58 -21.39
C GLU A 434 7.28 -15.69 -21.92
N LYS A 435 7.53 -14.38 -21.98
CA LYS A 435 7.20 -13.51 -23.12
C LYS A 435 7.71 -12.09 -22.97
#